data_AF-A0A329ZQU7-F1
#
_entry.id   AF-A0A329ZQU7-F1
#
_cell.length_a   1.000
_cell.length_b   1.000
_cell.length_c   1.000
_cell.angle_alpha   90.00
_cell.angle_beta   90.00
_cell.angle_gamma   90.00
#
_symmetry.space_group_name_H-M   'P 1'
#
loop_
_entity.id
_entity.type
_entity.pdbx_description
1 polymer ?
#
loop_
_entity_poly.entity_id
_entity_poly.type
_entity_poly.pdbx_seq_one_letter_code
_entity_poly.pdbx_strand_id
1 'polypeptide(L)'
;MKLLALIITTGILFPLYAKTTSPLPPSFLQRPTHQNTAYNGSTFIATTNKSNPKPLQIDKKTYQWIPHPKNPHQKISLIGINYHKKPQTIQIGEGITLQILKGNYKQEQIQVESGKAKPNPKNAKRIAKEAKEAAEIYAKYTPQRYWNSPFILPMKSKITSPYGTARTFNGEVKSYHSGTDFRAPIGKKIFASNDGIVVIARDRFLSGKGIVISHGEGIFSMYYHCSELKVKEGQIVKKGELVALSGNSGRVSGPHLHFGFLVNGASVDPMDFLEAVNALF
;
A
#
# COMPACT_ATOMS: atom_id res chain seq x y z
N MET A 1 -32.73 57.45 -12.60
CA MET A 1 -31.61 56.79 -11.89
C MET A 1 -31.51 55.36 -12.38
N LYS A 2 -30.50 55.05 -13.20
CA LYS A 2 -30.18 53.68 -13.67
C LYS A 2 -29.39 52.98 -12.58
N LEU A 3 -29.85 51.82 -12.09
CA LEU A 3 -29.05 50.96 -11.21
C LEU A 3 -28.66 49.71 -12.02
N LEU A 4 -27.38 49.64 -12.36
CA LEU A 4 -26.72 48.50 -12.99
C LEU A 4 -26.50 47.43 -11.90
N ALA A 5 -27.06 46.24 -12.07
CA ALA A 5 -26.71 45.08 -11.25
C ALA A 5 -25.48 44.39 -11.86
N LEU A 6 -24.34 44.53 -11.19
CA LEU A 6 -23.07 43.90 -11.54
C LEU A 6 -23.06 42.47 -10.97
N ILE A 7 -23.17 41.46 -11.85
CA ILE A 7 -22.95 40.06 -11.51
C ILE A 7 -21.43 39.84 -11.42
N ILE A 8 -20.91 39.66 -10.21
CA ILE A 8 -19.53 39.27 -9.96
C ILE A 8 -19.49 37.74 -9.92
N THR A 9 -19.22 37.10 -11.06
CA THR A 9 -18.81 35.70 -11.13
C THR A 9 -17.31 35.60 -10.86
N THR A 10 -16.92 35.33 -9.62
CA THR A 10 -15.54 34.92 -9.30
C THR A 10 -15.32 33.48 -9.79
N GLY A 11 -14.88 33.35 -11.03
CA GLY A 11 -14.33 32.11 -11.57
C GLY A 11 -12.99 31.81 -10.90
N ILE A 12 -13.01 30.92 -9.90
CA ILE A 12 -11.79 30.31 -9.37
C ILE A 12 -11.29 29.32 -10.44
N LEU A 13 -10.33 29.77 -11.23
CA LEU A 13 -9.62 28.97 -12.22
C LEU A 13 -8.74 27.95 -11.47
N PHE A 14 -9.24 26.73 -11.26
CA PHE A 14 -8.38 25.62 -10.87
C PHE A 14 -7.47 25.29 -12.05
N PRO A 15 -6.13 25.25 -11.88
CA PRO A 15 -5.26 24.87 -12.97
C PRO A 15 -5.52 23.40 -13.30
N LEU A 16 -5.91 23.12 -14.55
CA LEU A 16 -5.89 21.77 -15.12
C LEU A 16 -4.44 21.27 -15.06
N TYR A 17 -4.11 20.51 -14.02
CA TYR A 17 -2.90 19.69 -14.02
C TYR A 17 -3.11 18.58 -15.05
N ALA A 18 -2.48 18.74 -16.21
CA ALA A 18 -2.39 17.70 -17.22
C ALA A 18 -1.88 16.40 -16.56
N LYS A 19 -2.68 15.34 -16.65
CA LYS A 19 -2.38 13.98 -16.18
C LYS A 19 -1.21 13.39 -16.98
N THR A 20 0.00 13.80 -16.66
CA THR A 20 1.20 13.07 -17.08
C THR A 20 1.55 12.10 -15.96
N THR A 21 0.94 10.91 -16.00
CA THR A 21 1.37 9.82 -15.12
C THR A 21 2.78 9.43 -15.56
N SER A 22 3.80 9.83 -14.78
CA SER A 22 5.15 9.32 -14.99
C SER A 22 5.11 7.78 -14.96
N PRO A 23 5.86 7.09 -15.82
CA PRO A 23 5.86 5.63 -15.83
C PRO A 23 6.22 5.11 -14.44
N LEU A 24 5.50 4.07 -13.98
CA LEU A 24 5.83 3.41 -12.73
C LEU A 24 7.27 2.88 -12.83
N PRO A 25 8.10 3.02 -11.78
CA PRO A 25 9.36 2.29 -11.76
C PRO A 25 9.05 0.80 -11.80
N PRO A 26 9.87 -0.01 -12.50
CA PRO A 26 9.59 -1.42 -12.64
C PRO A 26 9.51 -2.09 -11.27
N SER A 27 8.53 -2.98 -11.10
CA SER A 27 8.51 -3.90 -9.97
C SER A 27 9.82 -4.67 -9.91
N PHE A 28 10.30 -4.93 -8.70
CA PHE A 28 11.49 -5.76 -8.53
C PHE A 28 11.21 -7.22 -8.92
N LEU A 29 9.95 -7.65 -8.77
CA LEU A 29 9.46 -8.88 -9.35
C LEU A 29 8.87 -8.57 -10.72
N GLN A 30 9.53 -9.02 -11.80
CA GLN A 30 8.86 -9.11 -13.09
C GLN A 30 7.68 -10.06 -12.96
N ARG A 31 6.49 -9.65 -13.39
CA ARG A 31 5.33 -10.51 -13.26
C ARG A 31 5.47 -11.81 -14.05
N PRO A 32 4.93 -12.92 -13.53
CA PRO A 32 4.83 -14.14 -14.30
C PRO A 32 4.01 -13.89 -15.57
N THR A 33 4.47 -14.45 -16.69
CA THR A 33 3.75 -14.43 -17.98
C THR A 33 2.68 -15.53 -18.06
N HIS A 34 2.77 -16.55 -17.20
CA HIS A 34 1.82 -17.63 -17.12
C HIS A 34 0.53 -17.20 -16.40
N GLN A 35 -0.60 -17.62 -16.96
CA GLN A 35 -1.91 -17.42 -16.36
C GLN A 35 -1.98 -18.09 -14.98
N ASN A 36 -2.59 -17.41 -14.01
CA ASN A 36 -2.77 -17.89 -12.63
C ASN A 36 -1.46 -18.19 -11.87
N THR A 37 -0.41 -17.41 -12.12
CA THR A 37 0.85 -17.49 -11.37
C THR A 37 1.10 -16.19 -10.60
N ALA A 38 1.63 -16.29 -9.38
CA ALA A 38 2.02 -15.15 -8.56
C ALA A 38 3.27 -15.47 -7.71
N TYR A 39 4.05 -14.45 -7.38
CA TYR A 39 5.15 -14.60 -6.42
C TYR A 39 4.66 -14.42 -4.99
N ASN A 40 5.30 -15.07 -4.02
CA ASN A 40 5.18 -14.66 -2.62
C ASN A 40 5.50 -13.17 -2.50
N GLY A 41 4.68 -12.39 -1.78
CA GLY A 41 4.82 -10.93 -1.66
C GLY A 41 4.23 -10.11 -2.82
N SER A 42 3.54 -10.72 -3.79
CA SER A 42 2.85 -10.01 -4.89
C SER A 42 1.32 -10.04 -4.73
N THR A 43 0.62 -9.29 -5.59
CA THR A 43 -0.84 -9.32 -5.70
C THR A 43 -1.27 -10.19 -6.88
N PHE A 44 -2.07 -11.21 -6.59
CA PHE A 44 -2.77 -12.00 -7.61
C PHE A 44 -4.18 -11.44 -7.82
N ILE A 45 -4.61 -11.32 -9.08
CA ILE A 45 -5.97 -10.91 -9.43
C ILE A 45 -6.66 -12.07 -10.15
N ALA A 46 -7.62 -12.70 -9.47
CA ALA A 46 -8.53 -13.64 -10.11
C ALA A 46 -9.65 -12.89 -10.82
N THR A 47 -10.15 -13.42 -11.94
CA THR A 47 -11.26 -12.86 -12.70
C THR A 47 -12.33 -13.91 -12.98
N THR A 48 -13.59 -13.49 -13.12
CA THR A 48 -14.69 -14.36 -13.52
C THR A 48 -15.83 -13.57 -14.17
N ASN A 49 -16.52 -14.20 -15.11
CA ASN A 49 -17.72 -13.65 -15.76
C ASN A 49 -19.01 -14.21 -15.15
N LYS A 50 -18.91 -15.07 -14.12
CA LYS A 50 -20.09 -15.61 -13.45
C LYS A 50 -20.79 -14.50 -12.67
N SER A 51 -22.12 -14.49 -12.73
CA SER A 51 -22.95 -13.54 -11.99
C SER A 51 -22.86 -13.77 -10.48
N ASN A 52 -22.84 -15.03 -10.01
CA ASN A 52 -22.77 -15.37 -8.59
C ASN A 52 -21.71 -16.45 -8.29
N PRO A 53 -20.40 -16.11 -8.41
CA PRO A 53 -19.31 -17.04 -8.12
C PRO A 53 -19.22 -17.33 -6.62
N LYS A 54 -18.85 -18.55 -6.23
CA LYS A 54 -18.53 -18.84 -4.83
C LYS A 54 -17.24 -18.10 -4.43
N PRO A 55 -17.11 -17.60 -3.19
CA PRO A 55 -15.88 -16.97 -2.73
C PRO A 55 -14.66 -17.87 -2.89
N LEU A 56 -13.50 -17.27 -3.17
CA LEU A 56 -12.24 -18.00 -3.25
C LEU A 56 -11.69 -18.25 -1.85
N GLN A 57 -10.93 -19.34 -1.69
CA GLN A 57 -10.31 -19.71 -0.41
C GLN A 57 -8.84 -20.04 -0.59
N ILE A 58 -8.01 -19.51 0.32
CA ILE A 58 -6.62 -19.92 0.49
C ILE A 58 -6.40 -20.17 1.97
N ASP A 59 -5.96 -21.37 2.31
CA ASP A 59 -5.90 -21.87 3.68
C ASP A 59 -7.26 -21.71 4.38
N LYS A 60 -7.34 -20.96 5.48
CA LYS A 60 -8.60 -20.66 6.20
C LYS A 60 -9.19 -19.29 5.84
N LYS A 61 -8.61 -18.59 4.86
CA LYS A 61 -9.01 -17.23 4.50
C LYS A 61 -9.91 -17.23 3.28
N THR A 62 -11.02 -16.52 3.39
CA THR A 62 -11.97 -16.28 2.30
C THR A 62 -11.65 -14.95 1.60
N TYR A 63 -11.68 -14.96 0.27
CA TYR A 63 -11.50 -13.78 -0.58
C TYR A 63 -12.79 -13.53 -1.34
N GLN A 64 -13.25 -12.27 -1.27
CA GLN A 64 -14.51 -11.85 -1.87
C GLN A 64 -14.32 -11.49 -3.34
N TRP A 65 -15.40 -11.69 -4.11
CA TRP A 65 -15.50 -11.18 -5.47
C TRP A 65 -16.09 -9.78 -5.44
N ILE A 66 -15.44 -8.85 -6.12
CA ILE A 66 -15.84 -7.44 -6.25
C ILE A 66 -16.05 -7.09 -7.72
N PRO A 67 -16.89 -6.09 -8.07
CA PRO A 67 -17.09 -5.68 -9.46
C PRO A 67 -15.79 -5.24 -10.15
N HIS A 68 -15.56 -5.63 -11.40
CA HIS A 68 -14.43 -5.09 -12.17
C HIS A 68 -14.61 -3.57 -12.37
N PRO A 69 -13.57 -2.74 -12.21
CA PRO A 69 -13.71 -1.29 -12.23
C PRO A 69 -14.16 -0.71 -13.59
N LYS A 70 -13.96 -1.44 -14.68
CA LYS A 70 -14.33 -1.02 -16.05
C LYS A 70 -15.32 -1.91 -16.77
N ASN A 71 -15.50 -3.16 -16.34
CA ASN A 71 -16.25 -4.16 -17.09
C ASN A 71 -17.44 -4.63 -16.24
N PRO A 72 -18.68 -4.21 -16.54
CA PRO A 72 -19.84 -4.52 -15.69
C PRO A 72 -20.19 -6.02 -15.68
N HIS A 73 -19.71 -6.81 -16.64
CA HIS A 73 -19.97 -8.25 -16.74
C HIS A 73 -18.90 -9.12 -16.07
N GLN A 74 -17.85 -8.50 -15.52
CA GLN A 74 -16.74 -9.21 -14.90
C GLN A 74 -16.62 -8.85 -13.42
N LYS A 75 -16.22 -9.85 -12.63
CA LYS A 75 -15.82 -9.69 -11.23
C LYS A 75 -14.34 -10.01 -11.09
N ILE A 76 -13.72 -9.41 -10.09
CA ILE A 76 -12.33 -9.66 -9.72
C ILE A 76 -12.23 -10.06 -8.26
N SER A 77 -11.14 -10.72 -7.89
CA SER A 77 -10.77 -10.91 -6.49
C SER A 77 -9.29 -10.59 -6.31
N LEU A 78 -8.99 -9.67 -5.38
CA LEU A 78 -7.63 -9.21 -5.09
C LEU A 78 -7.03 -10.04 -3.96
N ILE A 79 -5.98 -10.79 -4.26
CA ILE A 79 -5.36 -11.74 -3.33
C ILE A 79 -3.92 -11.32 -3.09
N GLY A 80 -3.62 -10.82 -1.89
CA GLY A 80 -2.25 -10.57 -1.48
C GLY A 80 -1.56 -11.89 -1.09
N ILE A 81 -0.47 -12.24 -1.77
CA ILE A 81 0.33 -13.43 -1.43
C ILE A 81 1.34 -13.03 -0.38
N ASN A 82 1.29 -13.63 0.81
CA ASN A 82 2.20 -13.29 1.90
C ASN A 82 3.67 -13.57 1.51
N TYR A 83 4.60 -12.69 1.90
CA TYR A 83 6.04 -12.85 1.67
C TYR A 83 6.59 -14.21 2.17
N HIS A 84 6.07 -14.76 3.25
CA HIS A 84 6.55 -16.04 3.80
C HIS A 84 5.85 -17.28 3.18
N LYS A 85 4.87 -17.09 2.28
CA LYS A 85 4.18 -18.22 1.63
C LYS A 85 5.18 -18.99 0.78
N LYS A 86 5.33 -20.29 1.06
CA LYS A 86 6.23 -21.17 0.31
C LYS A 86 5.68 -21.44 -1.10
N PRO A 87 6.55 -21.68 -2.09
CA PRO A 87 6.11 -22.10 -3.42
C PRO A 87 5.23 -23.34 -3.36
N GLN A 88 4.12 -23.31 -4.07
CA GLN A 88 3.12 -24.37 -4.09
C GLN A 88 2.08 -24.09 -5.19
N THR A 89 1.39 -25.13 -5.62
CA THR A 89 0.22 -25.01 -6.48
C THR A 89 -1.02 -25.35 -5.67
N ILE A 90 -2.02 -24.47 -5.67
CA ILE A 90 -3.23 -24.60 -4.86
C ILE A 90 -4.49 -24.36 -5.69
N GLN A 91 -5.52 -25.17 -5.46
CA GLN A 91 -6.88 -24.86 -5.93
C GLN A 91 -7.49 -23.81 -5.01
N ILE A 92 -7.95 -22.70 -5.57
CA ILE A 92 -8.48 -21.58 -4.77
C ILE A 92 -10.00 -21.42 -4.90
N GLY A 93 -10.65 -22.28 -5.69
CA GLY A 93 -12.08 -22.26 -5.97
C GLY A 93 -12.39 -21.82 -7.40
N GLU A 94 -13.65 -22.00 -7.81
CA GLU A 94 -14.13 -21.61 -9.15
C GLU A 94 -13.32 -22.19 -10.33
N GLY A 95 -12.66 -23.34 -10.14
CA GLY A 95 -11.78 -23.95 -11.14
C GLY A 95 -10.42 -23.26 -11.30
N ILE A 96 -10.09 -22.30 -10.44
CA ILE A 96 -8.83 -21.56 -10.49
C ILE A 96 -7.76 -22.32 -9.70
N THR A 97 -6.70 -22.70 -10.41
CA THR A 97 -5.46 -23.23 -9.84
C THR A 97 -4.42 -22.12 -9.80
N LEU A 98 -3.99 -21.70 -8.62
CA LEU A 98 -2.96 -20.67 -8.43
C LEU A 98 -1.60 -21.33 -8.18
N GLN A 99 -0.61 -20.99 -9.02
CA GLN A 99 0.79 -21.36 -8.81
C GLN A 99 1.53 -20.23 -8.09
N ILE A 100 2.02 -20.51 -6.88
CA ILE A 100 2.82 -19.58 -6.09
C ILE A 100 4.30 -19.91 -6.30
N LEU A 101 5.06 -18.90 -6.72
CA LEU A 101 6.51 -18.99 -6.95
C LEU A 101 7.28 -18.22 -5.88
N LYS A 102 8.58 -18.53 -5.76
CA LYS A 102 9.51 -17.76 -4.90
C LYS A 102 10.02 -16.55 -5.67
N GLY A 103 9.85 -15.36 -5.12
CA GLY A 103 10.43 -14.13 -5.61
C GLY A 103 11.95 -14.09 -5.38
N ASN A 104 12.67 -13.41 -6.27
CA ASN A 104 14.14 -13.34 -6.25
C ASN A 104 14.66 -12.19 -5.37
N TYR A 105 14.32 -12.19 -4.08
CA TYR A 105 14.59 -11.05 -3.17
C TYR A 105 16.06 -10.82 -2.83
N LYS A 106 16.48 -9.54 -2.81
CA LYS A 106 17.82 -9.10 -2.38
C LYS A 106 18.01 -9.23 -0.87
N GLN A 107 19.25 -9.05 -0.41
CA GLN A 107 19.61 -8.95 1.01
C GLN A 107 20.31 -7.61 1.29
N GLU A 108 20.06 -7.01 2.44
CA GLU A 108 20.70 -5.77 2.91
C GLU A 108 21.07 -5.87 4.39
N GLN A 109 22.19 -5.26 4.76
CA GLN A 109 22.56 -4.99 6.15
C GLN A 109 22.26 -3.54 6.48
N ILE A 110 21.55 -3.30 7.58
CA ILE A 110 21.12 -1.96 7.98
C ILE A 110 21.66 -1.65 9.37
N GLN A 111 22.33 -0.51 9.49
CA GLN A 111 22.74 0.06 10.76
C GLN A 111 21.66 1.01 11.28
N VAL A 112 21.19 0.78 12.51
CA VAL A 112 20.25 1.66 13.22
C VAL A 112 20.71 1.86 14.67
N GLU A 113 20.22 2.91 15.32
CA GLU A 113 20.46 3.14 16.75
C GLU A 113 20.14 1.87 17.57
N SER A 114 21.04 1.51 18.48
CA SER A 114 20.99 0.24 19.22
C SER A 114 19.67 0.01 19.95
N GLY A 115 19.11 1.05 20.58
CA GLY A 115 17.81 1.01 21.27
C GLY A 115 16.58 0.79 20.35
N LYS A 116 16.74 0.92 19.03
CA LYS A 116 15.71 0.62 18.03
C LYS A 116 15.92 -0.76 17.38
N ALA A 117 17.15 -1.25 17.34
CA ALA A 117 17.46 -2.64 16.96
C ALA A 117 16.99 -3.62 18.04
N LYS A 118 17.32 -3.33 19.31
CA LYS A 118 16.93 -4.09 20.50
C LYS A 118 16.12 -3.18 21.44
N PRO A 119 14.78 -3.14 21.31
CA PRO A 119 13.95 -2.31 22.16
C PRO A 119 14.00 -2.79 23.61
N ASN A 120 14.15 -1.86 24.55
CA ASN A 120 14.01 -2.15 25.99
C ASN A 120 12.58 -2.67 26.31
N PRO A 121 12.34 -3.25 27.50
CA PRO A 121 11.04 -3.86 27.83
C PRO A 121 9.84 -2.91 27.69
N LYS A 122 10.01 -1.61 28.00
CA LYS A 122 8.96 -0.60 27.82
C LYS A 122 8.61 -0.41 26.34
N ASN A 123 9.63 -0.27 25.49
CA ASN A 123 9.47 -0.14 24.05
C ASN A 123 8.91 -1.43 23.42
N ALA A 124 9.33 -2.60 23.88
CA ALA A 124 8.79 -3.88 23.43
C ALA A 124 7.27 -3.99 23.73
N LYS A 125 6.83 -3.58 24.93
CA LYS A 125 5.40 -3.49 25.26
C LYS A 125 4.64 -2.51 24.36
N ARG A 126 5.22 -1.32 24.09
CA ARG A 126 4.64 -0.34 23.15
C ARG A 126 4.50 -0.95 21.74
N ILE A 127 5.53 -1.59 21.22
CA ILE A 127 5.53 -2.25 19.90
C ILE A 127 4.42 -3.31 19.83
N ALA A 128 4.32 -4.18 20.84
CA ALA A 128 3.30 -5.22 20.86
C ALA A 128 1.88 -4.65 20.87
N LYS A 129 1.64 -3.60 21.66
CA LYS A 129 0.35 -2.88 21.69
C LYS A 129 0.03 -2.28 20.33
N GLU A 130 0.94 -1.51 19.76
CA GLU A 130 0.76 -0.87 18.45
C GLU A 130 0.57 -1.88 17.32
N ALA A 131 1.24 -3.04 17.38
CA ALA A 131 1.07 -4.12 16.42
C ALA A 131 -0.33 -4.73 16.49
N LYS A 132 -0.84 -4.96 17.72
CA LYS A 132 -2.21 -5.43 17.95
C LYS A 132 -3.25 -4.45 17.42
N GLU A 133 -3.12 -3.16 17.74
CA GLU A 133 -4.02 -2.11 17.25
C GLU A 133 -4.06 -2.07 15.71
N ALA A 134 -2.91 -2.14 15.05
CA ALA A 134 -2.85 -2.16 13.59
C ALA A 134 -3.46 -3.44 13.00
N ALA A 135 -3.22 -4.60 13.62
CA ALA A 135 -3.81 -5.87 13.18
C ALA A 135 -5.34 -5.84 13.26
N GLU A 136 -5.91 -5.24 14.32
CA GLU A 136 -7.36 -5.06 14.46
C GLU A 136 -7.93 -4.12 13.39
N ILE A 137 -7.21 -3.06 13.03
CA ILE A 137 -7.59 -2.16 11.93
C ILE A 137 -7.59 -2.92 10.59
N TYR A 138 -6.52 -3.67 10.30
CA TYR A 138 -6.37 -4.39 9.03
C TYR A 138 -7.29 -5.61 8.89
N ALA A 139 -7.77 -6.15 10.01
CA ALA A 139 -8.74 -7.24 10.02
C ALA A 139 -10.16 -6.79 9.64
N LYS A 140 -10.47 -5.49 9.81
CA LYS A 140 -11.79 -4.94 9.46
C LYS A 140 -11.92 -4.80 7.94
N TYR A 141 -12.71 -5.68 7.32
CA TYR A 141 -13.04 -5.59 5.92
C TYR A 141 -14.13 -4.53 5.68
N THR A 142 -13.84 -3.55 4.83
CA THR A 142 -14.81 -2.52 4.41
C THR A 142 -15.28 -2.84 2.98
N PRO A 143 -16.53 -3.30 2.77
CA PRO A 143 -17.01 -3.66 1.43
C PRO A 143 -17.12 -2.47 0.47
N GLN A 144 -17.31 -1.26 1.01
CA GLN A 144 -17.38 -0.03 0.22
C GLN A 144 -16.05 0.21 -0.50
N ARG A 145 -16.10 0.34 -1.82
CA ARG A 145 -14.97 0.78 -2.65
C ARG A 145 -14.82 2.31 -2.57
N TYR A 146 -13.61 2.81 -2.34
CA TYR A 146 -13.29 4.24 -2.43
C TYR A 146 -12.50 4.63 -3.68
N TRP A 147 -11.83 3.68 -4.33
CA TRP A 147 -11.01 3.92 -5.52
C TRP A 147 -11.83 3.71 -6.80
N ASN A 148 -11.64 4.55 -7.82
CA ASN A 148 -12.33 4.44 -9.12
C ASN A 148 -11.43 4.78 -10.32
N SER A 149 -10.12 4.88 -10.09
CA SER A 149 -9.13 5.24 -11.08
C SER A 149 -7.77 4.66 -10.70
N PRO A 150 -6.79 4.63 -11.62
CA PRO A 150 -5.45 4.14 -11.33
C PRO A 150 -4.84 4.80 -10.10
N PHE A 151 -4.21 3.99 -9.25
CA PHE A 151 -3.40 4.43 -8.13
C PHE A 151 -2.13 5.13 -8.64
N ILE A 152 -1.69 6.15 -7.91
CA ILE A 152 -0.47 6.91 -8.25
C ILE A 152 0.65 6.65 -7.24
N LEU A 153 1.89 6.91 -7.65
CA LEU A 153 2.99 6.98 -6.70
C LEU A 153 2.78 8.14 -5.70
N PRO A 154 3.19 7.97 -4.44
CA PRO A 154 3.03 9.01 -3.41
C PRO A 154 3.96 10.21 -3.64
N MET A 155 5.02 10.02 -4.43
CA MET A 155 5.95 11.06 -4.88
C MET A 155 6.74 10.61 -6.10
N LYS A 156 7.25 11.57 -6.88
CA LYS A 156 8.26 11.31 -7.91
C LYS A 156 9.65 11.29 -7.26
N SER A 157 10.22 10.10 -7.12
CA SER A 157 11.57 9.91 -6.58
C SER A 157 12.17 8.56 -6.95
N LYS A 158 13.47 8.40 -6.69
CA LYS A 158 14.19 7.14 -6.89
C LYS A 158 13.92 6.17 -5.73
N ILE A 159 13.74 4.88 -6.04
CA ILE A 159 13.70 3.80 -5.05
C ILE A 159 15.12 3.55 -4.52
N THR A 160 15.26 3.53 -3.19
CA THR A 160 16.53 3.26 -2.49
C THR A 160 16.60 1.87 -1.90
N SER A 161 15.47 1.29 -1.46
CA SER A 161 15.37 -0.10 -0.99
C SER A 161 14.04 -0.67 -1.47
N PRO A 162 14.05 -1.69 -2.34
CA PRO A 162 12.82 -2.30 -2.86
C PRO A 162 12.13 -3.16 -1.80
N TYR A 163 10.89 -3.56 -2.09
CA TYR A 163 10.16 -4.52 -1.30
C TYR A 163 10.86 -5.88 -1.22
N GLY A 164 10.64 -6.57 -0.10
CA GLY A 164 11.03 -7.95 0.10
C GLY A 164 12.50 -8.16 0.39
N THR A 165 13.34 -7.11 0.33
CA THR A 165 14.75 -7.23 0.71
C THR A 165 14.87 -7.82 2.12
N ALA A 166 15.56 -8.95 2.25
CA ALA A 166 15.87 -9.55 3.54
C ALA A 166 16.82 -8.61 4.29
N ARG A 167 16.44 -8.24 5.51
CA ARG A 167 17.14 -7.24 6.32
C ARG A 167 17.76 -7.90 7.55
N THR A 168 19.03 -7.62 7.75
CA THR A 168 19.72 -7.86 9.03
C THR A 168 19.97 -6.51 9.70
N PHE A 169 19.41 -6.28 10.89
CA PHE A 169 19.67 -5.06 11.67
C PHE A 169 20.78 -5.31 12.69
N ASN A 170 21.87 -4.54 12.59
CA ASN A 170 23.05 -4.62 13.46
C ASN A 170 23.59 -6.05 13.67
N GLY A 171 23.49 -6.92 12.66
CA GLY A 171 23.97 -8.31 12.69
C GLY A 171 23.01 -9.35 13.30
N GLU A 172 21.86 -8.97 13.86
CA GLU A 172 21.10 -9.86 14.76
C GLU A 172 19.67 -10.14 14.34
N VAL A 173 18.90 -9.13 13.90
CA VAL A 173 17.47 -9.30 13.59
C VAL A 173 17.28 -9.59 12.12
N LYS A 174 16.77 -10.78 11.78
CA LYS A 174 16.31 -11.12 10.42
C LYS A 174 14.86 -10.70 10.22
N SER A 175 14.63 -9.77 9.30
CA SER A 175 13.30 -9.32 8.84
C SER A 175 13.30 -9.28 7.31
N TYR A 176 12.21 -8.85 6.70
CA TYR A 176 12.18 -8.37 5.33
C TYR A 176 11.67 -6.93 5.28
N HIS A 177 11.85 -6.27 4.14
CA HIS A 177 11.30 -4.97 3.86
C HIS A 177 9.84 -5.08 3.39
N SER A 178 8.87 -4.68 4.22
CA SER A 178 7.43 -4.84 3.93
C SER A 178 6.81 -3.74 3.06
N GLY A 179 7.64 -2.92 2.41
CA GLY A 179 7.24 -1.82 1.54
C GLY A 179 8.41 -1.42 0.65
N THR A 180 8.37 -0.24 0.06
CA THR A 180 9.41 0.30 -0.82
C THR A 180 9.84 1.67 -0.30
N ASP A 181 11.14 1.89 -0.22
CA ASP A 181 11.72 3.13 0.29
C ASP A 181 12.08 4.04 -0.89
N PHE A 182 11.60 5.28 -0.84
CA PHE A 182 11.92 6.33 -1.79
C PHE A 182 12.89 7.32 -1.17
N ARG A 183 13.92 7.73 -1.94
CA ARG A 183 14.81 8.82 -1.53
C ARG A 183 13.98 10.09 -1.30
N ALA A 184 14.00 10.64 -0.09
CA ALA A 184 13.29 11.87 0.20
C ALA A 184 14.04 12.66 1.28
N PRO A 185 14.43 13.92 1.03
CA PRO A 185 14.88 14.80 2.11
C PRO A 185 13.71 15.04 3.08
N ILE A 186 14.01 15.48 4.29
CA ILE A 186 12.97 15.89 5.25
C ILE A 186 12.17 17.05 4.64
N GLY A 187 10.84 17.01 4.76
CA GLY A 187 9.95 18.06 4.28
C GLY A 187 9.41 17.87 2.85
N LYS A 188 9.83 16.84 2.11
CA LYS A 188 9.28 16.58 0.77
C LYS A 188 7.81 16.14 0.87
N LYS A 189 6.96 16.73 0.03
CA LYS A 189 5.51 16.45 -0.01
C LYS A 189 5.23 14.98 -0.34
N ILE A 190 4.28 14.39 0.39
CA ILE A 190 3.76 13.03 0.20
C ILE A 190 2.27 13.13 -0.10
N PHE A 191 1.84 12.49 -1.19
CA PHE A 191 0.46 12.53 -1.65
C PHE A 191 -0.24 11.18 -1.49
N ALA A 192 -1.56 11.20 -1.27
CA ALA A 192 -2.38 10.00 -1.22
C ALA A 192 -2.37 9.28 -2.57
N SER A 193 -2.08 7.98 -2.54
CA SER A 193 -2.01 7.13 -3.74
C SER A 193 -3.37 6.96 -4.43
N ASN A 194 -4.46 7.03 -3.67
CA ASN A 194 -5.84 7.04 -4.17
C ASN A 194 -6.80 7.60 -3.13
N ASP A 195 -8.07 7.77 -3.53
CA ASP A 195 -9.18 8.11 -2.63
C ASP A 195 -9.33 7.09 -1.50
N GLY A 196 -9.65 7.54 -0.30
CA GLY A 196 -9.87 6.64 0.84
C GLY A 196 -10.13 7.35 2.16
N ILE A 197 -10.10 6.57 3.25
CA ILE A 197 -10.27 7.05 4.62
C ILE A 197 -8.98 6.79 5.41
N VAL A 198 -8.48 7.82 6.09
CA VAL A 198 -7.33 7.70 6.98
C VAL A 198 -7.72 6.88 8.21
N VAL A 199 -7.09 5.72 8.39
CA VAL A 199 -7.35 4.80 9.51
C VAL A 199 -6.24 4.80 10.56
N ILE A 200 -5.04 5.28 10.21
CA ILE A 200 -3.95 5.58 11.14
C ILE A 200 -3.34 6.92 10.76
N ALA A 201 -3.14 7.81 11.72
CA ALA A 201 -2.39 9.07 11.55
C ALA A 201 -1.78 9.51 12.89
N ARG A 202 -0.73 8.80 13.34
CA ARG A 202 -0.10 9.01 14.66
C ARG A 202 1.36 8.60 14.68
N ASP A 203 2.08 8.96 15.75
CA ASP A 203 3.44 8.47 16.02
C ASP A 203 3.41 7.04 16.59
N ARG A 204 4.20 6.16 15.99
CA ARG A 204 4.38 4.77 16.40
C ARG A 204 5.87 4.44 16.51
N PHE A 205 6.22 3.47 17.34
CA PHE A 205 7.62 3.22 17.68
C PHE A 205 8.46 2.86 16.46
N LEU A 206 7.98 1.93 15.61
CA LEU A 206 8.73 1.45 14.46
C LEU A 206 8.56 2.34 13.22
N SER A 207 7.32 2.66 12.87
CA SER A 207 7.00 3.45 11.66
C SER A 207 7.20 4.96 11.84
N GLY A 208 7.47 5.43 13.06
CA GLY A 208 7.48 6.86 13.37
C GLY A 208 6.10 7.47 13.18
N LYS A 209 6.07 8.77 12.85
CA LYS A 209 4.84 9.42 12.37
C LYS A 209 4.44 8.77 11.05
N GLY A 210 3.28 8.14 11.04
CA GLY A 210 2.82 7.36 9.90
C GLY A 210 1.34 7.55 9.60
N ILE A 211 1.01 7.38 8.33
CA ILE A 211 -0.35 7.40 7.81
C ILE A 211 -0.67 6.02 7.23
N VAL A 212 -1.88 5.54 7.48
CA VAL A 212 -2.46 4.43 6.72
C VAL A 212 -3.83 4.85 6.22
N ILE A 213 -4.06 4.68 4.92
CA ILE A 213 -5.32 4.98 4.24
C ILE A 213 -5.97 3.67 3.83
N SER A 214 -7.22 3.44 4.24
CA SER A 214 -8.06 2.37 3.70
C SER A 214 -8.73 2.85 2.41
N HIS A 215 -8.59 2.07 1.35
CA HIS A 215 -9.25 2.31 0.07
C HIS A 215 -10.53 1.47 -0.08
N GLY A 216 -10.92 0.74 0.98
CA GLY A 216 -11.99 -0.25 0.89
C GLY A 216 -11.49 -1.59 0.35
N GLU A 217 -12.38 -2.58 0.34
CA GLU A 217 -12.18 -3.93 -0.23
C GLU A 217 -10.91 -4.65 0.28
N GLY A 218 -10.46 -4.29 1.49
CA GLY A 218 -9.25 -4.84 2.11
C GLY A 218 -7.94 -4.26 1.59
N ILE A 219 -7.97 -3.14 0.87
CA ILE A 219 -6.78 -2.46 0.33
C ILE A 219 -6.39 -1.29 1.24
N PHE A 220 -5.11 -1.23 1.62
CA PHE A 220 -4.55 -0.16 2.43
C PHE A 220 -3.22 0.32 1.84
N SER A 221 -3.00 1.63 1.81
CA SER A 221 -1.69 2.23 1.54
C SER A 221 -1.08 2.83 2.80
N MET A 222 0.24 2.72 2.94
CA MET A 222 0.98 3.11 4.15
C MET A 222 2.10 4.10 3.81
N TYR A 223 2.29 5.10 4.65
CA TYR A 223 3.26 6.20 4.46
C TYR A 223 3.95 6.45 5.79
N TYR A 224 5.20 6.02 5.94
CA TYR A 224 5.90 6.03 7.23
C TYR A 224 7.10 6.97 7.25
N HIS A 225 7.65 7.14 8.46
CA HIS A 225 8.83 7.94 8.75
C HIS A 225 8.66 9.43 8.48
N CYS A 226 7.42 9.94 8.55
CA CYS A 226 7.09 11.32 8.25
C CYS A 226 7.66 12.29 9.29
N SER A 227 7.88 13.54 8.89
CA SER A 227 8.21 14.63 9.81
C SER A 227 6.96 15.31 10.33
N GLU A 228 5.94 15.42 9.48
CA GLU A 228 4.67 16.06 9.76
C GLU A 228 3.51 15.33 9.07
N LEU A 229 2.39 15.20 9.77
CA LEU A 229 1.13 14.66 9.23
C LEU A 229 0.20 15.83 8.91
N LYS A 230 -0.41 15.84 7.73
CA LYS A 230 -1.34 16.89 7.27
C LYS A 230 -2.81 16.46 7.36
N VAL A 231 -3.05 15.26 7.87
CA VAL A 231 -4.37 14.64 7.99
C VAL A 231 -4.51 13.95 9.35
N LYS A 232 -5.75 13.64 9.73
CA LYS A 232 -6.11 12.95 10.97
C LYS A 232 -6.93 11.69 10.70
N GLU A 233 -6.99 10.79 11.69
CA GLU A 233 -7.82 9.58 11.60
C GLU A 233 -9.30 9.93 11.39
N GLY A 234 -9.97 9.15 10.55
CA GLY A 234 -11.35 9.39 10.10
C GLY A 234 -11.48 10.36 8.93
N GLN A 235 -10.42 11.09 8.55
CA GLN A 235 -10.48 12.01 7.42
C GLN A 235 -10.61 11.25 6.09
N ILE A 236 -11.54 11.68 5.24
CA ILE A 236 -11.61 11.27 3.83
C ILE A 236 -10.58 12.07 3.05
N VAL A 237 -9.78 11.39 2.23
CA VAL A 237 -8.76 12.01 1.38
C VAL A 237 -8.98 11.64 -0.08
N LYS A 238 -8.56 12.53 -0.97
CA LYS A 238 -8.60 12.33 -2.42
C LYS A 238 -7.24 11.93 -2.98
N LYS A 239 -7.25 11.20 -4.09
CA LYS A 239 -6.05 10.87 -4.85
C LYS A 239 -5.26 12.14 -5.17
N GLY A 240 -3.97 12.14 -4.84
CA GLY A 240 -3.10 13.31 -5.06
C GLY A 240 -3.22 14.40 -3.99
N GLU A 241 -4.04 14.22 -2.96
CA GLU A 241 -4.10 15.15 -1.82
C GLU A 241 -2.81 15.05 -0.98
N LEU A 242 -2.32 16.19 -0.50
CA LEU A 242 -1.14 16.25 0.38
C LEU A 242 -1.50 15.66 1.75
N VAL A 243 -0.88 14.55 2.13
CA VAL A 243 -1.19 13.85 3.39
C VAL A 243 -0.09 13.98 4.44
N ALA A 244 1.17 14.14 4.04
CA ALA A 244 2.30 14.26 4.95
C ALA A 244 3.51 14.94 4.30
N LEU A 245 4.51 15.21 5.13
CA LEU A 245 5.87 15.54 4.70
C LEU A 245 6.83 14.42 5.12
N SER A 246 7.72 14.02 4.22
CA SER A 246 8.74 13.00 4.51
C SER A 246 9.65 13.43 5.66
N GLY A 247 10.25 12.46 6.34
CA GLY A 247 11.03 12.74 7.54
C GLY A 247 12.07 11.68 7.82
N ASN A 248 12.37 11.54 9.11
CA ASN A 248 13.35 10.61 9.66
C ASN A 248 12.90 10.08 11.04
N SER A 249 11.60 9.86 11.21
CA SER A 249 11.01 9.40 12.48
C SER A 249 10.91 7.87 12.56
N GLY A 250 10.88 7.32 13.77
CA GLY A 250 10.80 5.87 14.00
C GLY A 250 12.15 5.15 13.84
N ARG A 251 12.10 3.91 13.35
CA ARG A 251 13.28 3.05 13.12
C ARG A 251 13.80 3.19 11.69
N VAL A 252 14.72 4.14 11.51
CA VAL A 252 15.32 4.52 10.23
C VAL A 252 16.82 4.77 10.38
N SER A 253 17.56 4.65 9.29
CA SER A 253 19.00 4.98 9.20
C SER A 253 19.27 6.35 8.57
N GLY A 254 18.24 7.00 8.00
CA GLY A 254 18.32 8.33 7.40
C GLY A 254 17.02 8.71 6.67
N PRO A 255 16.90 9.97 6.19
CA PRO A 255 15.66 10.48 5.62
C PRO A 255 15.22 9.74 4.35
N HIS A 256 13.97 9.26 4.36
CA HIS A 256 13.29 8.61 3.23
C HIS A 256 11.77 8.59 3.45
N LEU A 257 11.03 8.17 2.43
CA LEU A 257 9.64 7.74 2.56
C LEU A 257 9.60 6.22 2.47
N HIS A 258 9.04 5.55 3.47
CA HIS A 258 8.61 4.16 3.32
C HIS A 258 7.16 4.12 2.87
N PHE A 259 6.91 3.49 1.72
CA PHE A 259 5.60 3.34 1.10
C PHE A 259 5.21 1.86 1.03
N GLY A 260 4.04 1.49 1.53
CA GLY A 260 3.59 0.09 1.58
C GLY A 260 2.17 -0.10 1.09
N PHE A 261 1.85 -1.31 0.64
CA PHE A 261 0.47 -1.77 0.44
C PHE A 261 0.19 -3.00 1.29
N LEU A 262 -1.03 -3.08 1.81
CA LEU A 262 -1.60 -4.30 2.35
C LEU A 262 -2.88 -4.62 1.59
N VAL A 263 -2.95 -5.83 1.06
CA VAL A 263 -4.08 -6.32 0.26
C VAL A 263 -4.62 -7.56 0.93
N ASN A 264 -5.86 -7.45 1.43
CA ASN A 264 -6.55 -8.53 2.13
C ASN A 264 -5.61 -9.21 3.14
N GLY A 265 -5.03 -8.44 4.06
CA GLY A 265 -4.22 -8.93 5.18
C GLY A 265 -2.78 -9.32 4.87
N ALA A 266 -2.30 -9.21 3.63
CA ALA A 266 -0.90 -9.45 3.29
C ALA A 266 -0.23 -8.15 2.82
N SER A 267 0.95 -7.83 3.39
CA SER A 267 1.84 -6.85 2.78
C SER A 267 2.35 -7.37 1.44
N VAL A 268 2.31 -6.53 0.42
CA VAL A 268 2.69 -6.85 -0.96
C VAL A 268 3.65 -5.80 -1.50
N ASP A 269 4.39 -6.14 -2.55
CA ASP A 269 5.22 -5.19 -3.30
C ASP A 269 4.33 -4.06 -3.85
N PRO A 270 4.56 -2.80 -3.42
CA PRO A 270 3.80 -1.66 -3.90
C PRO A 270 3.86 -1.47 -5.41
N MET A 271 5.01 -1.77 -6.04
CA MET A 271 5.16 -1.55 -7.49
C MET A 271 4.40 -2.61 -8.28
N ASP A 272 4.46 -3.87 -7.84
CA ASP A 272 3.61 -4.94 -8.38
C ASP A 272 2.12 -4.59 -8.20
N PHE A 273 1.69 -4.18 -7.00
CA PHE A 273 0.29 -3.82 -6.77
C PHE A 273 -0.19 -2.71 -7.72
N LEU A 274 0.57 -1.62 -7.85
CA LEU A 274 0.25 -0.52 -8.75
C LEU A 274 0.14 -1.01 -10.20
N GLU A 275 1.08 -1.82 -10.67
CA GLU A 275 1.06 -2.40 -12.02
C GLU A 275 -0.21 -3.27 -12.24
N ALA A 276 -0.61 -4.10 -11.25
CA ALA A 276 -1.78 -4.99 -11.37
C ALA A 276 -3.07 -4.23 -11.47
N VAL A 277 -3.29 -3.40 -10.47
CA VAL A 277 -4.59 -2.79 -10.27
C VAL A 277 -4.79 -1.70 -11.31
N ASN A 278 -3.73 -1.01 -11.73
CA ASN A 278 -3.82 -0.02 -12.80
C ASN A 278 -4.09 -0.65 -14.16
N ALA A 279 -3.66 -1.89 -14.42
CA ALA A 279 -3.96 -2.59 -15.68
C ALA A 279 -5.46 -2.96 -15.84
N LEU A 280 -6.28 -2.80 -14.79
CA LEU A 280 -7.73 -2.97 -14.86
C LEU A 280 -8.48 -1.76 -15.43
N PHE A 281 -7.79 -0.64 -15.68
CA PHE A 281 -8.36 0.65 -16.09
C PHE A 281 -8.01 1.04 -17.52
#